data_AF-A0A800AFA7-F1
#
_entry.id   AF-A0A800AFA7-F1
#
_cell.length_a   1.000
_cell.length_b   1.000
_cell.length_c   1.000
_cell.angle_alpha   90.00
_cell.angle_beta   90.00
_cell.angle_gamma   90.00
#
_symmetry.space_group_name_H-M   'P 1'
#
loop_
_entity.id
_entity.type
_entity.pdbx_description
1 polymer ?
#
loop_
_entity_poly.entity_id
_entity_poly.type
_entity_poly.pdbx_seq_one_letter_code
_entity_poly.pdbx_strand_id
1 'polypeptide(L)' 'FSTMGRNKYLKLPKPGTNPRGVELSKEALLRLIEDKRTQAITIKWRRRKIDYNPYKRWVDAWKKKTLEM' A
#
# COMPACT_ATOMS: atom_id res chain seq x y z
N PHE A 1 8.62 12.64 16.00
CA PHE A 1 7.44 12.67 16.89
C PHE A 1 7.59 13.72 18.00
N SER A 2 8.58 13.60 18.89
CA SER A 2 8.82 14.54 20.01
C SER A 2 8.87 16.01 19.60
N THR A 3 9.47 16.32 18.46
CA THR A 3 9.62 17.70 17.94
C THR A 3 8.36 18.28 17.29
N MET A 4 7.41 17.44 16.86
CA MET A 4 6.20 17.89 16.13
C MET A 4 4.93 17.79 16.99
N GLY A 5 4.92 16.88 17.97
CA GLY A 5 3.73 16.54 18.75
C GLY A 5 2.72 15.70 17.96
N ARG A 6 1.81 15.04 18.69
CA ARG A 6 0.85 14.07 18.14
C ARG A 6 -0.01 14.62 17.02
N ASN A 7 -0.59 15.81 17.20
CA ASN A 7 -1.58 16.37 16.27
C ASN A 7 -0.99 16.77 14.91
N LYS A 8 0.29 17.15 14.87
CA LYS A 8 0.98 17.45 13.60
C LYS A 8 1.58 16.19 12.97
N TYR A 9 1.85 15.16 13.77
CA TYR A 9 2.44 13.91 13.31
C TYR A 9 1.41 12.94 12.74
N LEU A 10 0.24 12.84 13.38
CA LEU A 10 -0.87 11.98 12.97
C LEU A 10 -1.98 12.81 12.34
N LYS A 11 -2.43 12.37 11.17
CA LYS A 11 -3.57 12.94 10.46
C LYS A 11 -4.77 12.04 10.70
N LEU A 12 -5.77 12.58 11.39
CA LEU A 12 -7.04 11.87 11.62
C LEU A 12 -7.86 11.80 10.33
N PRO A 13 -8.66 10.74 10.16
CA PRO A 13 -9.53 10.61 9.01
C PRO A 13 -10.54 11.76 8.93
N LYS A 14 -10.79 12.29 7.72
CA LYS A 14 -11.75 13.38 7.53
C LYS A 14 -13.18 12.85 7.74
N PRO A 15 -13.97 13.41 8.68
CA PRO A 15 -15.37 13.03 8.85
C PRO A 15 -16.17 13.24 7.56
N GLY A 16 -17.17 12.38 7.31
CA GLY A 16 -17.98 12.44 6.10
C GLY A 16 -17.29 11.95 4.83
N THR A 17 -16.15 11.25 4.97
CA THR A 17 -15.48 10.56 3.85
C THR A 17 -15.39 9.06 4.14
N ASN A 18 -14.87 8.27 3.19
CA ASN A 18 -14.64 6.83 3.37
C ASN A 18 -13.13 6.53 3.53
N PRO A 19 -12.49 6.95 4.63
CA PRO A 19 -11.07 6.74 4.86
C PRO A 19 -10.77 5.29 5.23
N ARG A 20 -9.49 4.91 5.20
CA ARG A 20 -9.02 3.55 5.52
C ARG A 20 -8.18 3.46 6.79
N GLY A 21 -8.08 4.56 7.54
CA GLY A 21 -7.35 4.60 8.80
C GLY A 21 -6.74 5.96 9.09
N VAL A 22 -6.02 6.03 10.21
CA VAL A 22 -5.18 7.17 10.58
C VAL A 22 -3.92 7.15 9.73
N GLU A 23 -3.47 8.32 9.27
CA GLU A 23 -2.27 8.46 8.43
C GLU A 23 -1.15 9.19 9.21
N LEU A 24 0.10 9.01 8.78
CA LEU A 24 1.15 9.99 9.06
C LEU A 24 0.88 11.25 8.26
N SER A 25 1.13 12.42 8.84
CA SER A 25 1.11 13.65 8.04
C SER A 25 2.21 13.60 6.97
N LYS A 26 1.97 14.27 5.83
CA LYS A 26 2.96 14.37 4.75
C LYS A 26 4.30 14.89 5.26
N GLU A 27 4.26 15.93 6.10
CA GLU A 27 5.46 16.54 6.68
C GLU A 27 6.21 15.56 7.59
N ALA A 28 5.49 14.81 8.44
CA ALA A 28 6.11 13.82 9.32
C ALA A 28 6.79 12.71 8.51
N LEU A 29 6.14 12.22 7.44
CA LEU A 29 6.71 11.19 6.57
C LEU A 29 7.97 11.70 5.85
N LEU A 30 7.94 12.91 5.28
CA LEU A 30 9.11 13.50 4.61
C LEU A 30 10.30 13.64 5.57
N ARG A 31 10.07 14.13 6.79
CA ARG A 31 11.13 14.24 7.80
C ARG A 31 11.75 12.90 8.18
N LEU A 32 10.96 11.82 8.17
CA LEU A 32 11.49 10.47 8.45
C LEU A 32 12.36 9.98 7.30
N ILE A 33 11.92 10.14 6.05
CA ILE A 33 12.68 9.64 4.90
C ILE A 33 13.92 10.48 4.58
N GLU A 34 13.94 11.75 4.98
CA GLU A 34 15.05 12.69 4.79
C GLU A 34 16.00 12.80 6.01
N ASP A 35 15.68 12.14 7.14
CA ASP A 35 16.58 12.12 8.31
C ASP A 35 17.91 11.47 7.93
N LYS A 36 19.03 12.10 8.31
CA LYS A 36 20.38 11.64 7.97
C LYS A 36 20.72 10.23 8.46
N ARG A 37 19.97 9.72 9.45
CA ARG A 37 20.12 8.37 10.00
C ARG A 37 19.28 7.33 9.25
N THR A 38 18.34 7.77 8.43
CA THR A 38 17.53 6.89 7.60
C THR A 38 18.37 6.37 6.44
N GLN A 39 18.52 5.07 6.37
CA GLN A 39 19.19 4.39 5.28
C GLN A 39 18.16 3.88 4.28
N ALA A 40 18.49 3.94 2.99
CA ALA A 40 17.59 3.52 1.93
C ALA A 40 18.33 2.78 0.82
N ILE A 41 17.63 1.84 0.19
CA ILE A 41 18.06 1.19 -1.05
C ILE A 41 17.24 1.81 -2.19
N THR A 42 17.91 2.46 -3.13
CA THR A 42 17.23 3.07 -4.28
C THR A 42 16.74 2.00 -5.25
N ILE A 43 15.43 1.91 -5.45
CA ILE A 43 14.80 0.98 -6.38
C ILE A 43 14.37 1.72 -7.65
N LYS A 44 14.87 1.27 -8.80
CA LYS A 44 14.35 1.70 -10.11
C LYS A 44 13.17 0.81 -10.51
N TRP A 45 11.96 1.28 -10.26
CA TRP A 45 10.73 0.56 -10.62
C TRP A 45 10.55 0.49 -12.14
N ARG A 46 10.76 -0.70 -12.72
CA ARG A 46 10.54 -0.96 -14.14
C ARG A 46 9.34 -1.89 -14.31
N ARG A 47 8.26 -1.38 -14.91
CA ARG A 47 7.09 -2.21 -15.24
C ARG A 47 7.44 -3.17 -16.36
N ARG A 48 7.39 -4.48 -16.08
CA ARG A 48 7.51 -5.52 -17.10
C ARG A 48 6.13 -5.87 -17.65
N LYS A 49 6.05 -6.22 -18.93
CA LYS A 49 4.84 -6.83 -19.48
C LYS A 49 4.75 -8.23 -18.88
N ILE A 50 3.68 -8.49 -18.14
CA ILE A 50 3.37 -9.79 -17.53
C ILE A 50 2.01 -10.17 -18.08
N ASP A 51 1.94 -11.32 -18.75
CA ASP A 51 0.67 -11.91 -19.17
C ASP A 51 0.15 -12.78 -18.02
N TYR A 52 -0.82 -12.27 -17.28
CA TYR A 52 -1.42 -12.96 -16.14
C TYR A 52 -2.94 -12.78 -16.18
N ASN A 53 -3.65 -13.90 -16.34
CA ASN A 53 -5.09 -13.94 -16.23
C ASN A 53 -5.50 -14.40 -14.81
N PRO A 54 -6.05 -13.51 -13.97
CA PRO A 54 -6.40 -13.83 -12.59
C PRO A 54 -7.56 -14.84 -12.47
N TYR A 55 -8.35 -15.02 -13.53
CA TYR A 55 -9.52 -15.90 -13.52
C TYR A 55 -9.22 -17.33 -13.96
N LYS A 56 -8.13 -17.53 -14.70
CA LYS A 56 -7.79 -18.83 -15.31
C LYS A 56 -7.86 -19.97 -14.29
N ARG A 57 -7.22 -19.79 -13.13
CA ARG A 57 -7.23 -20.77 -12.04
C ARG A 57 -8.64 -21.17 -11.61
N TRP A 58 -9.53 -20.20 -11.44
CA TRP A 58 -10.88 -20.46 -10.98
C TRP A 58 -11.69 -21.14 -12.08
N VAL A 59 -11.66 -20.61 -13.29
CA VAL A 59 -12.37 -21.19 -14.45
C VAL A 59 -11.96 -22.64 -14.67
N ASP A 60 -10.67 -22.95 -14.59
CA ASP A 60 -10.16 -24.32 -14.75
C ASP A 60 -10.68 -25.24 -13.63
N ALA A 61 -10.74 -24.74 -12.38
CA ALA A 61 -11.29 -25.48 -11.25
C ALA A 61 -12.80 -25.74 -11.39
N TRP A 62 -13.57 -24.75 -11.86
CA TRP A 62 -15.00 -24.91 -12.15
C TRP A 62 -15.22 -25.95 -13.25
N LYS A 63 -14.47 -25.88 -14.36
CA LYS A 63 -14.57 -26.84 -15.46
C LYS A 63 -14.23 -28.26 -15.03
N LYS A 64 -13.17 -28.45 -14.25
CA LYS A 64 -12.78 -29.77 -13.73
C LYS A 64 -13.89 -30.38 -12.88
N LYS A 65 -14.49 -29.59 -11.98
CA LYS A 65 -15.60 -30.04 -11.13
C LYS A 65 -16.83 -30.47 -11.94
N THR A 66 -17.12 -29.80 -13.06
CA THR A 66 -18.23 -30.16 -13.94
C THR A 66 -17.98 -31.45 -14.73
N LEU A 67 -16.73 -31.81 -15.01
CA LEU A 67 -16.37 -33.03 -15.73
C LEU A 67 -16.29 -34.28 -14.82
N GLU A 68 -16.21 -34.10 -13.51
CA GLU A 68 -16.18 -35.17 -12.49
C GLU A 68 -17.60 -35.50 -11.94
N MET A 69 -18.63 -34.79 -12.39
CA MET A 69 -20.06 -35.02 -12.06
C MET A 69 -20.78 -35.69 -13.23
#